data_AF-A0A5J6YSD5-F1
#
_entry.id   AF-A0A5J6YSD5-F1
#
_cell.length_a   1.000
_cell.length_b   1.000
_cell.length_c   1.000
_cell.angle_alpha   90.00
_cell.angle_beta   90.00
_cell.angle_gamma   90.00
#
_symmetry.space_group_name_H-M   'P 1'
#
loop_
_entity.id
_entity.type
_entity.pdbx_description
1 polymer ?
#
loop_
_entity_poly.entity_id
_entity_poly.type
_entity_poly.pdbx_seq_one_letter_code
_entity_poly.pdbx_strand_id
1 'polypeptide(L)'
;MQRWNESGQPVRLRLCTLTQYFDRLRQEALDTLPTLSGDWTDWWNFGSGSTARETRLQMQGQRDLQVARQLQGWSASPDPGLGRAAQLAQEAGDALSLYAEHTWGAATPSSDETAIQLSHKLNYAYEGATLARSLKRDALLKLARQLPSDGPSLLVYNANPFPVSAMLRVPENLERYAPDLPHLAQRFDVEWNGRRGKERWVGPLELPGLGHLSVPLKQLAASSEDLTQTEHTLGNGQVTATFDPQAGGLTSLLCQGREFVRAGERLGQVVLEWPTEGRRNAIFGPPQWEEFDMHAAWHHGWEAGRESATVLGSQGQTVPGAAVYEQQLQLANGESASVRYWLHPHETALHIRVILNLQPDVTPRATYLHLPLALSDAARTHFETAGAAVEFDREQLPGSSRHYVTTLDWLRMQDGEAGVTVATPDAPLWQIGGYTFGRFAGEKAAPYRATLNAWLTNNYWDTNFMADQAGELRFEFTLELHAAENLVNSAKRALKHVYKPEIQPFDSAESGELAAQLLDLDPDGVRVVGAELDGAKHTLTLSLLNLTAERRTVRIGHGHLKVRGAVLTTLAGEVIASTGSQALELHVEGRWWGFLVISYS
;
A
#
# COMPACT_ATOMS: atom_id res chain seq x y z
N MET A 1 38.50 29.17 -7.28
CA MET A 1 37.92 29.51 -8.60
C MET A 1 38.81 30.45 -9.41
N GLN A 2 39.02 31.70 -9.00
CA GLN A 2 39.82 32.67 -9.75
C GLN A 2 41.25 32.18 -10.05
N ARG A 3 41.99 31.71 -9.04
CA ARG A 3 43.33 31.11 -9.22
C ARG A 3 43.36 29.94 -10.21
N TRP A 4 42.29 29.13 -10.30
CA TRP A 4 42.17 28.03 -11.25
C TRP A 4 41.92 28.54 -12.67
N ASN A 5 41.04 29.53 -12.83
CA ASN A 5 40.78 30.12 -14.14
C ASN A 5 41.97 30.89 -14.70
N GLU A 6 42.85 31.39 -13.82
CA GLU A 6 44.09 32.08 -14.16
C GLU A 6 45.26 31.10 -14.46
N SER A 7 45.17 29.83 -14.05
CA SER A 7 46.24 28.84 -14.29
C SER A 7 46.26 28.26 -15.71
N GLY A 8 45.34 28.68 -16.58
CA GLY A 8 45.31 28.28 -17.99
C GLY A 8 44.81 26.86 -18.27
N GLN A 9 44.17 26.21 -17.28
CA GLN A 9 43.57 24.88 -17.47
C GLN A 9 42.44 24.93 -18.52
N PRO A 10 42.20 23.83 -19.27
CA PRO A 10 41.19 23.79 -20.33
C PRO A 10 39.76 23.92 -19.78
N VAL A 11 39.54 23.57 -18.51
CA VAL A 11 38.26 23.70 -17.82
C VAL A 11 38.25 25.00 -17.01
N ARG A 12 37.27 25.87 -17.26
CA ARG A 12 37.03 27.08 -16.46
C ARG A 12 35.90 26.85 -15.48
N LEU A 13 36.08 27.33 -14.26
CA LEU A 13 35.09 27.26 -13.19
C LEU A 13 34.27 28.55 -13.15
N ARG A 14 32.94 28.43 -13.01
CA ARG A 14 32.02 29.57 -12.89
C ARG A 14 30.99 29.27 -11.79
N LEU A 15 30.76 30.23 -10.89
CA LEU A 15 29.58 30.20 -10.02
C LEU A 15 28.34 30.48 -10.87
N CYS A 16 27.36 29.58 -10.84
CA CYS A 16 26.10 29.75 -11.53
C CYS A 16 24.94 29.24 -10.67
N THR A 17 23.73 29.75 -10.93
CA THR A 17 22.51 29.18 -10.37
C THR A 17 22.05 27.97 -11.19
N LEU A 18 21.21 27.11 -10.61
CA LEU A 18 20.58 26.01 -11.36
C LEU A 18 19.83 26.53 -12.59
N THR A 19 19.15 27.68 -12.49
CA THR A 19 18.49 28.33 -13.63
C THR A 19 19.47 28.64 -14.75
N GLN A 20 20.61 29.27 -14.45
CA GLN A 20 21.64 29.59 -15.46
C GLN A 20 22.23 28.32 -16.10
N TYR A 21 22.40 27.25 -15.32
CA TYR A 21 22.83 25.95 -15.85
C TYR A 21 21.79 25.38 -16.82
N PHE A 22 20.51 25.31 -16.43
CA PHE A 22 19.45 24.78 -17.30
C PHE A 22 19.18 25.66 -18.52
N ASP A 23 19.29 26.98 -18.41
CA ASP A 23 19.20 27.89 -19.56
C ASP A 23 20.31 27.64 -20.57
N ARG A 24 21.53 27.35 -20.10
CA ARG A 24 22.65 26.96 -20.96
C ARG A 24 22.44 25.57 -21.57
N LEU A 25 21.94 24.61 -20.78
CA LEU A 25 21.66 23.25 -21.24
C LEU A 25 20.61 23.25 -22.35
N ARG A 26 19.55 24.05 -22.24
CA ARG A 26 18.52 24.20 -23.29
C ARG A 26 19.05 24.81 -24.59
N GLN A 27 20.21 25.47 -24.55
CA GLN A 27 20.90 25.97 -25.75
C GLN A 27 21.81 24.91 -26.39
N GLU A 28 22.11 23.81 -25.70
CA GLU A 28 22.79 22.67 -26.32
C GLU A 28 21.84 21.93 -27.26
N ALA A 29 22.42 21.22 -28.23
CA ALA A 29 21.70 20.31 -29.10
C ALA A 29 21.19 19.12 -28.26
N LEU A 30 20.00 19.24 -27.67
CA LEU A 30 19.45 18.24 -26.74
C LEU A 30 19.26 16.85 -27.39
N ASP A 31 19.15 16.80 -28.71
CA ASP A 31 19.14 15.57 -29.54
C ASP A 31 20.49 14.82 -29.51
N THR A 32 21.55 15.46 -29.04
CA THR A 32 22.85 14.81 -28.79
C THR A 32 22.95 14.11 -27.44
N LEU A 33 21.98 14.32 -26.54
CA LEU A 33 21.96 13.71 -25.21
C LEU A 33 21.18 12.36 -25.23
N PRO A 34 21.64 11.35 -24.49
CA PRO A 34 20.92 10.09 -24.37
C PRO A 34 19.59 10.30 -23.64
N THR A 35 18.51 9.78 -24.21
CA THR A 35 17.20 9.70 -23.53
C THR A 35 17.09 8.36 -22.84
N LEU A 36 16.85 8.38 -21.52
CA LEU A 36 16.62 7.21 -20.69
C LEU A 36 15.16 7.20 -20.24
N SER A 37 14.51 6.05 -20.25
CA SER A 37 13.12 5.87 -19.82
C SER A 37 12.97 4.59 -19.03
N GLY A 38 12.43 4.69 -17.82
CA GLY A 38 12.23 3.57 -16.91
C GLY A 38 12.38 3.98 -15.46
N ASP A 39 12.15 3.02 -14.58
CA ASP A 39 12.38 3.16 -13.15
C ASP A 39 13.88 3.18 -12.82
N TRP A 40 14.27 4.07 -11.93
CA TRP A 40 15.65 4.23 -11.46
C TRP A 40 15.77 3.95 -9.97
N THR A 41 15.30 2.76 -9.54
CA THR A 41 15.39 2.34 -8.14
C THR A 41 16.84 2.37 -7.66
N ASP A 42 17.07 3.11 -6.59
CA ASP A 42 18.34 3.19 -5.88
C ASP A 42 18.54 1.98 -4.96
N TRP A 43 19.80 1.65 -4.67
CA TRP A 43 20.16 0.59 -3.74
C TRP A 43 20.28 1.07 -2.28
N TRP A 44 20.28 2.40 -2.04
CA TRP A 44 20.49 3.02 -0.72
C TRP A 44 19.18 3.42 0.00
N ASN A 45 18.00 3.15 -0.55
CA ASN A 45 16.72 3.67 -0.01
C ASN A 45 15.78 2.57 0.52
N PHE A 46 16.23 1.78 1.51
CA PHE A 46 15.44 0.72 2.16
C PHE A 46 15.19 1.00 3.65
N GLY A 47 15.31 2.26 4.06
CA GLY A 47 15.07 2.75 5.42
C GLY A 47 13.64 2.61 5.94
N SER A 48 12.67 2.49 5.06
CA SER A 48 11.27 2.26 5.42
C SER A 48 11.08 0.97 6.24
N GLY A 49 11.91 -0.05 6.01
CA GLY A 49 11.93 -1.27 6.82
C GLY A 49 12.59 -1.09 8.19
N SER A 50 13.31 0.02 8.44
CA SER A 50 13.89 0.37 9.74
C SER A 50 12.92 1.10 10.66
N THR A 51 11.75 1.51 10.17
CA THR A 51 10.67 2.12 10.95
C THR A 51 9.32 1.60 10.47
N ALA A 52 9.20 0.27 10.40
CA ALA A 52 8.08 -0.38 9.73
C ALA A 52 6.71 -0.01 10.36
N ARG A 53 6.68 0.25 11.68
CA ARG A 53 5.50 0.75 12.39
C ARG A 53 5.02 2.08 11.81
N GLU A 54 5.93 3.06 11.74
CA GLU A 54 5.63 4.41 11.29
C GLU A 54 5.39 4.47 9.78
N THR A 55 6.10 3.67 8.99
CA THR A 55 5.86 3.55 7.54
C THR A 55 4.44 3.05 7.29
N ARG A 56 4.03 1.99 7.99
CA ARG A 56 2.65 1.48 7.91
C ARG A 56 1.62 2.54 8.32
N LEU A 57 1.89 3.30 9.38
CA LEU A 57 1.00 4.39 9.83
C LEU A 57 0.91 5.51 8.81
N GLN A 58 2.03 5.88 8.18
CA GLN A 58 2.05 6.89 7.13
C GLN A 58 1.26 6.43 5.89
N MET A 59 1.45 5.19 5.43
CA MET A 59 0.70 4.63 4.30
C MET A 59 -0.80 4.60 4.60
N GLN A 60 -1.20 4.19 5.82
CA GLN A 60 -2.60 4.25 6.25
C GLN A 60 -3.12 5.69 6.33
N GLY A 61 -2.33 6.63 6.86
CA GLY A 61 -2.68 8.04 6.97
C GLY A 61 -2.93 8.70 5.61
N GLN A 62 -2.15 8.35 4.58
CA GLN A 62 -2.38 8.82 3.21
C GLN A 62 -3.73 8.34 2.67
N ARG A 63 -4.04 7.05 2.86
CA ARG A 63 -5.35 6.49 2.46
C ARG A 63 -6.49 7.13 3.24
N ASP A 64 -6.35 7.29 4.55
CA ASP A 64 -7.36 7.91 5.41
C ASP A 64 -7.64 9.36 4.99
N LEU A 65 -6.58 10.12 4.65
CA LEU A 65 -6.71 11.50 4.18
C LEU A 65 -7.41 11.56 2.81
N GLN A 66 -7.07 10.64 1.90
CA GLN A 66 -7.74 10.52 0.60
C GLN A 66 -9.24 10.27 0.79
N VAL A 67 -9.61 9.29 1.62
CA VAL A 67 -11.02 8.96 1.91
C VAL A 67 -11.73 10.14 2.57
N ALA A 68 -11.09 10.81 3.54
CA ALA A 68 -11.65 11.98 4.20
C ALA A 68 -11.99 13.11 3.20
N ARG A 69 -11.12 13.37 2.23
CA ARG A 69 -11.36 14.37 1.18
C ARG A 69 -12.47 13.95 0.22
N GLN A 70 -12.54 12.67 -0.16
CA GLN A 70 -13.66 12.14 -0.96
C GLN A 70 -15.00 12.31 -0.26
N LEU A 71 -15.05 12.02 1.04
CA LEU A 71 -16.28 12.12 1.84
C LEU A 71 -16.83 13.55 1.95
N GLN A 72 -15.98 14.58 1.78
CA GLN A 72 -16.46 15.97 1.72
C GLN A 72 -17.42 16.21 0.56
N GLY A 73 -17.30 15.44 -0.53
CA GLY A 73 -18.19 15.48 -1.70
C GLY A 73 -19.68 15.26 -1.39
N TRP A 74 -19.99 14.64 -0.25
CA TRP A 74 -21.38 14.38 0.17
C TRP A 74 -22.01 15.51 1.00
N SER A 75 -21.29 16.60 1.27
CA SER A 75 -21.84 17.71 2.05
C SER A 75 -22.68 18.66 1.17
N ALA A 76 -23.99 18.73 1.43
CA ALA A 76 -24.94 19.53 0.65
C ALA A 76 -24.93 21.06 0.91
N SER A 77 -24.15 21.54 1.88
CA SER A 77 -24.15 22.96 2.30
C SER A 77 -22.75 23.42 2.67
N PRO A 78 -22.38 24.71 2.46
CA PRO A 78 -21.16 25.29 3.01
C PRO A 78 -21.19 25.17 4.54
N ASP A 79 -20.51 24.16 5.04
CA ASP A 79 -20.39 23.87 6.46
C ASP A 79 -19.41 24.87 7.10
N PRO A 80 -19.81 25.60 8.17
CA PRO A 80 -18.94 26.53 8.87
C PRO A 80 -17.62 25.90 9.36
N GLY A 81 -17.60 24.58 9.58
CA GLY A 81 -16.42 23.81 9.96
C GLY A 81 -15.45 23.49 8.81
N LEU A 82 -15.82 23.75 7.55
CA LEU A 82 -14.98 23.44 6.37
C LEU A 82 -13.61 24.11 6.44
N GLY A 83 -13.53 25.34 6.97
CA GLY A 83 -12.26 26.04 7.12
C GLY A 83 -11.28 25.30 8.03
N ARG A 84 -11.76 24.80 9.19
CA ARG A 84 -10.92 24.03 10.12
C ARG A 84 -10.60 22.64 9.57
N ALA A 85 -11.56 21.98 8.93
CA ALA A 85 -11.33 20.68 8.31
C ALA A 85 -10.29 20.75 7.18
N ALA A 86 -10.35 21.79 6.34
CA ALA A 86 -9.37 22.04 5.29
C ALA A 86 -7.97 22.34 5.88
N GLN A 87 -7.90 23.15 6.94
CA GLN A 87 -6.64 23.39 7.64
C GLN A 87 -6.04 22.10 8.21
N LEU A 88 -6.84 21.29 8.90
CA LEU A 88 -6.40 20.00 9.44
C LEU A 88 -5.97 19.03 8.33
N ALA A 89 -6.64 19.05 7.18
CA ALA A 89 -6.29 18.22 6.03
C ALA A 89 -4.95 18.65 5.41
N GLN A 90 -4.64 19.95 5.44
CA GLN A 90 -3.34 20.48 5.06
C GLN A 90 -2.26 20.06 6.06
N GLU A 91 -2.49 20.29 7.37
CA GLU A 91 -1.58 19.88 8.45
C GLU A 91 -1.28 18.36 8.38
N ALA A 92 -2.30 17.53 8.12
CA ALA A 92 -2.14 16.10 7.93
C ALA A 92 -1.25 15.78 6.71
N GLY A 93 -1.51 16.44 5.57
CA GLY A 93 -0.74 16.25 4.34
C GLY A 93 0.72 16.67 4.50
N ASP A 94 0.98 17.79 5.16
CA ASP A 94 2.32 18.30 5.44
C ASP A 94 3.09 17.34 6.34
N ALA A 95 2.49 16.86 7.43
CA ALA A 95 3.11 15.88 8.32
C ALA A 95 3.42 14.55 7.59
N LEU A 96 2.45 13.98 6.86
CA LEU A 96 2.69 12.75 6.09
C LEU A 96 3.80 12.92 5.04
N SER A 97 3.95 14.11 4.47
CA SER A 97 5.01 14.44 3.51
C SER A 97 6.37 14.61 4.19
N LEU A 98 6.42 15.23 5.37
CA LEU A 98 7.66 15.37 6.15
C LEU A 98 8.19 14.04 6.68
N TYR A 99 7.32 13.09 7.01
CA TYR A 99 7.76 11.71 7.28
C TYR A 99 8.44 11.08 6.05
N ALA A 100 7.90 11.32 4.85
CA ALA A 100 8.38 10.77 3.58
C ALA A 100 9.68 11.42 3.07
N GLU A 101 10.27 12.35 3.82
CA GLU A 101 11.62 12.86 3.57
C GLU A 101 12.64 11.69 3.59
N HIS A 102 13.70 11.76 2.78
CA HIS A 102 14.55 10.60 2.51
C HIS A 102 15.52 10.19 3.63
N THR A 103 15.74 11.05 4.64
CA THR A 103 16.71 10.81 5.72
C THR A 103 15.98 10.42 7.01
N TRP A 104 16.49 9.38 7.71
CA TRP A 104 15.89 8.92 8.97
C TRP A 104 16.58 9.50 10.21
N GLY A 105 17.89 9.66 10.16
CA GLY A 105 18.74 10.17 11.24
C GLY A 105 20.13 10.57 10.72
N ALA A 106 21.09 10.70 11.64
CA ALA A 106 22.44 11.14 11.32
C ALA A 106 23.45 9.97 11.23
N ALA A 107 24.72 10.32 11.02
CA ALA A 107 25.79 9.37 10.71
C ALA A 107 26.05 8.31 11.80
N THR A 108 25.74 8.60 13.06
CA THR A 108 25.96 7.70 14.19
C THR A 108 24.62 7.31 14.80
N PRO A 109 24.15 6.06 14.67
CA PRO A 109 22.81 5.67 15.10
C PRO A 109 22.52 5.86 16.59
N SER A 110 23.56 5.84 17.44
CA SER A 110 23.45 6.03 18.89
C SER A 110 23.67 7.46 19.39
N SER A 111 23.85 8.44 18.49
CA SER A 111 24.08 9.83 18.89
C SER A 111 22.79 10.58 19.27
N ASP A 112 22.91 11.58 20.14
CA ASP A 112 21.80 12.48 20.49
C ASP A 112 21.20 13.16 19.24
N GLU A 113 22.03 13.53 18.26
CA GLU A 113 21.58 14.10 16.99
C GLU A 113 20.65 13.14 16.23
N THR A 114 21.04 11.87 16.10
CA THR A 114 20.19 10.85 15.49
C THR A 114 18.91 10.65 16.28
N ALA A 115 18.97 10.63 17.61
CA ALA A 115 17.78 10.51 18.45
C ALA A 115 16.82 11.71 18.27
N ILE A 116 17.34 12.93 18.15
CA ILE A 116 16.57 14.15 17.88
C ILE A 116 15.89 14.05 16.51
N GLN A 117 16.66 13.75 15.45
CA GLN A 117 16.13 13.66 14.09
C GLN A 117 15.07 12.56 13.95
N LEU A 118 15.33 11.37 14.52
CA LEU A 118 14.35 10.29 14.57
C LEU A 118 13.09 10.72 15.33
N SER A 119 13.23 11.39 16.49
CA SER A 119 12.07 11.85 17.26
C SER A 119 11.17 12.79 16.44
N HIS A 120 11.76 13.73 15.70
CA HIS A 120 11.02 14.60 14.79
C HIS A 120 10.35 13.82 13.67
N LYS A 121 11.11 12.97 12.97
CA LYS A 121 10.61 12.21 11.83
C LYS A 121 9.47 11.29 12.22
N LEU A 122 9.66 10.46 13.25
CA LEU A 122 8.67 9.48 13.68
C LEU A 122 7.37 10.19 14.11
N ASN A 123 7.45 11.33 14.81
CA ASN A 123 6.27 12.09 15.23
C ASN A 123 5.38 12.49 14.04
N TYR A 124 5.95 12.84 12.89
CA TYR A 124 5.17 13.22 11.71
C TYR A 124 4.25 12.10 11.19
N ALA A 125 4.67 10.84 11.27
CA ALA A 125 3.80 9.71 10.90
C ALA A 125 2.58 9.62 11.82
N TYR A 126 2.77 9.80 13.13
CA TYR A 126 1.70 9.75 14.12
C TYR A 126 0.75 10.95 14.00
N GLU A 127 1.30 12.15 13.85
CA GLU A 127 0.53 13.39 13.68
C GLU A 127 -0.33 13.33 12.42
N GLY A 128 0.29 13.06 11.28
CA GLY A 128 -0.39 12.95 9.99
C GLY A 128 -1.49 11.90 9.99
N ALA A 129 -1.20 10.69 10.48
CA ALA A 129 -2.18 9.61 10.56
C ALA A 129 -3.33 9.93 11.53
N THR A 130 -3.06 10.58 12.67
CA THR A 130 -4.09 10.95 13.65
C THR A 130 -5.06 11.99 13.10
N LEU A 131 -4.54 13.02 12.44
CA LEU A 131 -5.34 14.07 11.82
C LEU A 131 -6.19 13.51 10.67
N ALA A 132 -5.57 12.76 9.75
CA ALA A 132 -6.25 12.13 8.62
C ALA A 132 -7.40 11.21 9.08
N ARG A 133 -7.13 10.36 10.07
CA ARG A 133 -8.12 9.45 10.65
C ARG A 133 -9.27 10.19 11.34
N SER A 134 -8.98 11.28 12.06
CA SER A 134 -10.02 12.09 12.70
C SER A 134 -10.94 12.74 11.67
N LEU A 135 -10.37 13.29 10.60
CA LEU A 135 -11.12 13.85 9.48
C LEU A 135 -12.00 12.80 8.80
N LYS A 136 -11.47 11.60 8.55
CA LYS A 136 -12.23 10.48 7.97
C LYS A 136 -13.42 10.09 8.84
N ARG A 137 -13.18 9.88 10.15
CA ARG A 137 -14.23 9.54 11.13
C ARG A 137 -15.33 10.60 11.15
N ASP A 138 -14.96 11.88 11.25
CA ASP A 138 -15.93 12.96 11.36
C ASP A 138 -16.75 13.10 10.07
N ALA A 139 -16.12 12.90 8.90
CA ALA A 139 -16.81 12.89 7.61
C ALA A 139 -17.77 11.69 7.46
N LEU A 140 -17.38 10.49 7.89
CA LEU A 140 -18.25 9.31 7.92
C LEU A 140 -19.46 9.53 8.83
N LEU A 141 -19.24 10.08 10.03
CA LEU A 141 -20.32 10.37 10.98
C LEU A 141 -21.29 11.41 10.41
N LYS A 142 -20.76 12.45 9.76
CA LYS A 142 -21.57 13.48 9.10
C LYS A 142 -22.41 12.90 7.96
N LEU A 143 -21.85 11.98 7.16
CA LEU A 143 -22.59 11.29 6.12
C LEU A 143 -23.67 10.39 6.75
N ALA A 144 -23.32 9.57 7.74
CA ALA A 144 -24.24 8.65 8.40
C ALA A 144 -25.47 9.36 8.99
N ARG A 145 -25.30 10.54 9.57
CA ARG A 145 -26.40 11.36 10.11
C ARG A 145 -27.44 11.78 9.08
N GLN A 146 -27.04 11.93 7.82
CA GLN A 146 -27.93 12.34 6.72
C GLN A 146 -28.69 11.16 6.10
N LEU A 147 -28.40 9.93 6.52
CA LEU A 147 -29.02 8.74 5.98
C LEU A 147 -30.24 8.32 6.80
N PRO A 148 -31.27 7.76 6.15
CA PRO A 148 -32.43 7.27 6.86
C PRO A 148 -32.12 5.95 7.58
N SER A 149 -32.65 5.80 8.78
CA SER A 149 -32.68 4.53 9.46
C SER A 149 -33.96 4.32 10.28
N ASP A 150 -34.44 3.08 10.30
CA ASP A 150 -35.53 2.61 11.14
C ASP A 150 -34.93 1.71 12.25
N GLY A 151 -34.05 2.33 13.05
CA GLY A 151 -33.23 1.71 14.09
C GLY A 151 -31.76 1.51 13.71
N PRO A 152 -30.97 0.84 14.58
CA PRO A 152 -29.54 0.67 14.41
C PRO A 152 -29.14 0.15 13.03
N SER A 153 -28.26 0.91 12.36
CA SER A 153 -27.82 0.68 10.98
C SER A 153 -26.31 0.86 10.83
N LEU A 154 -25.77 0.41 9.71
CA LEU A 154 -24.36 0.52 9.33
C LEU A 154 -24.25 1.27 8.00
N LEU A 155 -23.58 2.41 8.02
CA LEU A 155 -23.06 3.03 6.81
C LEU A 155 -21.83 2.24 6.37
N VAL A 156 -21.78 1.86 5.10
CA VAL A 156 -20.63 1.27 4.42
C VAL A 156 -20.26 2.18 3.25
N TYR A 157 -19.01 2.66 3.20
CA TYR A 157 -18.52 3.55 2.16
C TYR A 157 -17.39 2.90 1.34
N ASN A 158 -17.56 2.83 0.03
CA ASN A 158 -16.55 2.36 -0.92
C ASN A 158 -15.81 3.54 -1.56
N ALA A 159 -14.53 3.69 -1.21
CA ALA A 159 -13.64 4.72 -1.74
C ALA A 159 -13.05 4.41 -3.12
N ASN A 160 -13.22 3.17 -3.61
CA ASN A 160 -12.76 2.77 -4.93
C ASN A 160 -13.66 3.39 -6.00
N PRO A 161 -13.13 3.83 -7.17
CA PRO A 161 -13.92 4.35 -8.27
C PRO A 161 -14.76 3.31 -9.01
N PHE A 162 -14.66 2.04 -8.63
CA PHE A 162 -15.41 0.93 -9.22
C PHE A 162 -16.24 0.20 -8.16
N PRO A 163 -17.32 -0.48 -8.55
CA PRO A 163 -18.10 -1.31 -7.65
C PRO A 163 -17.26 -2.42 -6.99
N VAL A 164 -17.53 -2.69 -5.73
CA VAL A 164 -16.83 -3.71 -4.94
C VAL A 164 -17.85 -4.63 -4.26
N SER A 165 -17.69 -5.93 -4.46
CA SER A 165 -18.29 -6.95 -3.59
C SER A 165 -17.34 -7.18 -2.41
N ALA A 166 -17.79 -6.87 -1.19
CA ALA A 166 -16.93 -6.87 -0.01
C ALA A 166 -17.46 -7.73 1.13
N MET A 167 -16.56 -8.52 1.71
CA MET A 167 -16.73 -9.08 3.05
C MET A 167 -16.28 -8.04 4.08
N LEU A 168 -17.22 -7.55 4.88
CA LEU A 168 -16.93 -6.56 5.90
C LEU A 168 -16.59 -7.25 7.20
N ARG A 169 -15.39 -6.98 7.70
CA ARG A 169 -15.08 -7.28 9.09
C ARG A 169 -15.88 -6.31 9.97
N VAL A 170 -16.51 -6.79 11.03
CA VAL A 170 -17.20 -5.97 12.04
C VAL A 170 -16.94 -6.53 13.46
N PRO A 171 -16.98 -5.71 14.52
CA PRO A 171 -16.93 -6.22 15.89
C PRO A 171 -18.18 -7.06 16.22
N GLU A 172 -18.04 -8.06 17.11
CA GLU A 172 -19.19 -8.88 17.55
C GLU A 172 -20.30 -8.06 18.21
N ASN A 173 -19.96 -6.96 18.89
CA ASN A 173 -20.87 -6.09 19.63
C ASN A 173 -21.16 -4.78 18.87
N LEU A 174 -21.30 -4.84 17.54
CA LEU A 174 -21.48 -3.68 16.66
C LEU A 174 -22.62 -2.75 17.09
N GLU A 175 -23.71 -3.31 17.61
CA GLU A 175 -24.90 -2.58 18.04
C GLU A 175 -24.60 -1.58 19.17
N ARG A 176 -23.56 -1.83 19.97
CA ARG A 176 -23.11 -0.94 21.05
C ARG A 176 -22.70 0.44 20.54
N TYR A 177 -22.22 0.52 19.30
CA TYR A 177 -21.67 1.75 18.71
C TYR A 177 -22.66 2.47 17.80
N ALA A 178 -23.84 1.88 17.55
CA ALA A 178 -24.87 2.47 16.72
C ALA A 178 -25.47 3.78 17.29
N PRO A 179 -25.65 3.96 18.61
CA PRO A 179 -26.12 5.24 19.13
C PRO A 179 -25.17 6.37 18.71
N ASP A 180 -25.73 7.43 18.13
CA ASP A 180 -24.98 8.56 17.58
C ASP A 180 -24.43 9.48 18.69
N LEU A 181 -23.49 8.94 19.46
CA LEU A 181 -22.78 9.63 20.53
C LEU A 181 -21.32 9.79 20.11
N PRO A 182 -20.77 11.02 20.07
CA PRO A 182 -19.39 11.27 19.61
C PRO A 182 -18.32 10.43 20.32
N HIS A 183 -18.50 10.16 21.62
CA HIS A 183 -17.58 9.31 22.39
C HIS A 183 -17.65 7.83 21.99
N LEU A 184 -18.79 7.34 21.51
CA LEU A 184 -18.93 5.97 20.99
C LEU A 184 -18.31 5.85 19.60
N ALA A 185 -18.46 6.86 18.73
CA ALA A 185 -17.77 6.89 17.44
C ALA A 185 -16.24 6.91 17.61
N GLN A 186 -15.72 7.70 18.56
CA GLN A 186 -14.29 7.68 18.88
C GLN A 186 -13.84 6.32 19.47
N ARG A 187 -14.63 5.71 20.36
CA ARG A 187 -14.32 4.38 20.91
C ARG A 187 -14.35 3.30 19.84
N PHE A 188 -15.35 3.33 18.95
CA PHE A 188 -15.45 2.43 17.81
C PHE A 188 -14.20 2.55 16.96
N ASP A 189 -13.85 3.77 16.55
CA ASP A 189 -12.65 4.04 15.78
C ASP A 189 -11.38 3.49 16.47
N VAL A 190 -11.19 3.72 17.77
CA VAL A 190 -10.03 3.23 18.55
C VAL A 190 -10.01 1.71 18.69
N GLU A 191 -11.09 1.10 19.15
CA GLU A 191 -11.19 -0.35 19.38
C GLU A 191 -11.12 -1.12 18.05
N TRP A 192 -11.71 -0.57 16.99
CA TRP A 192 -11.74 -1.15 15.65
C TRP A 192 -10.40 -1.07 14.93
N ASN A 193 -9.78 0.12 14.88
CA ASN A 193 -8.48 0.28 14.22
C ASN A 193 -7.32 -0.30 15.05
N GLY A 194 -7.48 -0.31 16.38
CA GLY A 194 -6.62 -1.03 17.32
C GLY A 194 -6.84 -2.55 17.31
N ARG A 195 -7.94 -3.02 16.71
CA ARG A 195 -8.34 -4.43 16.55
C ARG A 195 -8.36 -5.20 17.86
N ARG A 196 -9.00 -4.60 18.87
CA ARG A 196 -9.20 -5.22 20.19
C ARG A 196 -10.60 -5.82 20.26
N GLY A 197 -10.70 -7.10 20.62
CA GLY A 197 -11.97 -7.81 20.80
C GLY A 197 -12.20 -8.92 19.77
N LYS A 198 -13.37 -9.56 19.84
CA LYS A 198 -13.79 -10.61 18.90
C LYS A 198 -14.38 -9.99 17.64
N GLU A 199 -14.02 -10.56 16.49
CA GLU A 199 -14.37 -10.09 15.15
C GLU A 199 -15.27 -11.11 14.46
N ARG A 200 -16.23 -10.64 13.65
CA ARG A 200 -16.97 -11.46 12.69
C ARG A 200 -16.92 -10.81 11.31
N TRP A 201 -17.22 -11.56 10.25
CA TRP A 201 -17.34 -11.04 8.90
C TRP A 201 -18.79 -11.15 8.41
N VAL A 202 -19.26 -10.11 7.72
CA VAL A 202 -20.61 -10.02 7.14
C VAL A 202 -20.52 -9.71 5.65
N GLY A 203 -21.55 -10.11 4.91
CA GLY A 203 -21.58 -9.99 3.45
C GLY A 203 -21.52 -11.34 2.73
N PRO A 204 -21.24 -11.34 1.42
CA PRO A 204 -20.75 -10.18 0.64
C PRO A 204 -21.80 -9.07 0.50
N LEU A 205 -21.35 -7.82 0.50
CA LEU A 205 -22.17 -6.65 0.18
C LEU A 205 -21.71 -6.03 -1.15
N GLU A 206 -22.66 -5.79 -2.04
CA GLU A 206 -22.42 -5.10 -3.30
C GLU A 206 -22.43 -3.59 -3.08
N LEU A 207 -21.27 -2.95 -3.26
CA LEU A 207 -21.08 -1.54 -3.01
C LEU A 207 -20.84 -0.80 -4.32
N PRO A 208 -21.55 0.31 -4.57
CA PRO A 208 -21.26 1.16 -5.72
C PRO A 208 -19.84 1.79 -5.64
N GLY A 209 -19.24 2.12 -6.79
CA GLY A 209 -17.98 2.88 -6.83
C GLY A 209 -18.16 4.32 -6.31
N LEU A 210 -17.19 4.83 -5.55
CA LEU A 210 -17.24 6.14 -4.87
C LEU A 210 -18.59 6.38 -4.18
N GLY A 211 -19.11 5.34 -3.52
CA GLY A 211 -20.50 5.25 -3.14
C GLY A 211 -20.68 4.72 -1.73
N HIS A 212 -21.89 4.84 -1.22
CA HIS A 212 -22.26 4.29 0.08
C HIS A 212 -23.47 3.37 0.00
N LEU A 213 -23.60 2.53 1.02
CA LEU A 213 -24.75 1.68 1.31
C LEU A 213 -25.07 1.78 2.81
N SER A 214 -26.34 1.97 3.13
CA SER A 214 -26.90 1.87 4.48
C SER A 214 -27.56 0.51 4.66
N VAL A 215 -27.13 -0.24 5.67
CA VAL A 215 -27.68 -1.57 5.97
C VAL A 215 -28.17 -1.63 7.41
N PRO A 216 -29.45 -1.94 7.68
CA PRO A 216 -29.92 -2.20 9.04
C PRO A 216 -29.12 -3.32 9.70
N LEU A 217 -28.70 -3.16 10.96
CA LEU A 217 -27.83 -4.15 11.63
C LEU A 217 -28.47 -5.54 11.70
N LYS A 218 -29.80 -5.59 11.83
CA LYS A 218 -30.59 -6.84 11.80
C LYS A 218 -30.52 -7.61 10.48
N GLN A 219 -30.10 -6.97 9.39
CA GLN A 219 -29.92 -7.56 8.06
C GLN A 219 -28.46 -7.94 7.77
N LEU A 220 -27.51 -7.58 8.65
CA LEU A 220 -26.09 -7.94 8.50
C LEU A 220 -25.86 -9.40 8.89
N ALA A 221 -25.99 -10.28 7.89
CA ALA A 221 -25.70 -11.69 8.00
C ALA A 221 -24.26 -12.02 7.59
N ALA A 222 -23.71 -13.06 8.23
CA ALA A 222 -22.50 -13.72 7.77
C ALA A 222 -22.88 -14.88 6.86
N SER A 223 -22.22 -15.02 5.71
CA SER A 223 -22.25 -16.28 4.96
C SER A 223 -21.19 -17.22 5.51
N SER A 224 -21.53 -18.49 5.69
CA SER A 224 -20.55 -19.55 6.00
C SER A 224 -20.59 -20.67 4.95
N GLU A 225 -21.12 -20.36 3.77
CA GLU A 225 -21.23 -21.30 2.67
C GLU A 225 -19.85 -21.83 2.26
N ASP A 226 -19.76 -23.15 2.07
CA ASP A 226 -18.57 -23.91 1.68
C ASP A 226 -17.32 -23.74 2.55
N LEU A 227 -17.42 -23.02 3.68
CA LEU A 227 -16.33 -22.86 4.63
C LEU A 227 -16.07 -24.17 5.35
N THR A 228 -14.85 -24.67 5.20
CA THR A 228 -14.42 -25.92 5.81
C THR A 228 -13.10 -25.72 6.55
N GLN A 229 -12.93 -26.48 7.62
CA GLN A 229 -11.72 -26.51 8.40
C GLN A 229 -11.46 -27.94 8.89
N THR A 230 -10.19 -28.34 8.86
CA THR A 230 -9.65 -29.51 9.56
C THR A 230 -8.44 -29.08 10.39
N GLU A 231 -7.74 -30.01 11.03
CA GLU A 231 -6.56 -29.73 11.85
C GLU A 231 -5.47 -28.90 11.14
N HIS A 232 -5.30 -29.11 9.82
CA HIS A 232 -4.25 -28.46 9.02
C HIS A 232 -4.75 -27.97 7.65
N THR A 233 -6.05 -27.86 7.44
CA THR A 233 -6.60 -27.40 6.16
C THR A 233 -7.72 -26.39 6.38
N LEU A 234 -7.75 -25.34 5.54
CA LEU A 234 -8.91 -24.48 5.35
C LEU A 234 -9.45 -24.64 3.92
N GLY A 235 -10.76 -24.48 3.74
CA GLY A 235 -11.36 -24.39 2.42
C GLY A 235 -12.58 -23.47 2.38
N ASN A 236 -12.93 -22.98 1.19
CA ASN A 236 -14.11 -22.15 0.94
C ASN A 236 -14.86 -22.53 -0.37
N GLY A 237 -14.68 -23.77 -0.83
CA GLY A 237 -15.21 -24.27 -2.11
C GLY A 237 -14.41 -23.85 -3.35
N GLN A 238 -13.69 -22.71 -3.32
CA GLN A 238 -12.85 -22.20 -4.41
C GLN A 238 -11.36 -22.46 -4.20
N VAL A 239 -10.94 -22.34 -2.94
CA VAL A 239 -9.56 -22.41 -2.47
C VAL A 239 -9.48 -23.44 -1.35
N THR A 240 -8.43 -24.24 -1.37
CA THR A 240 -8.03 -25.15 -0.30
C THR A 240 -6.58 -24.84 0.09
N ALA A 241 -6.37 -24.47 1.34
CA ALA A 241 -5.07 -24.16 1.91
C ALA A 241 -4.66 -25.26 2.91
N THR A 242 -3.50 -25.88 2.72
CA THR A 242 -2.95 -26.90 3.62
C THR A 242 -1.69 -26.38 4.30
N PHE A 243 -1.64 -26.49 5.63
CA PHE A 243 -0.63 -25.89 6.50
C PHE A 243 0.42 -26.89 6.97
N ASP A 244 1.66 -26.44 7.12
CA ASP A 244 2.72 -27.20 7.77
C ASP A 244 2.70 -26.95 9.29
N PRO A 245 2.39 -27.96 10.14
CA PRO A 245 2.32 -27.76 11.59
C PRO A 245 3.69 -27.70 12.27
N GLN A 246 4.78 -28.06 11.59
CA GLN A 246 6.13 -28.06 12.17
C GLN A 246 6.93 -26.83 11.74
N ALA A 247 6.99 -26.60 10.42
CA ALA A 247 7.82 -25.56 9.83
C ALA A 247 7.08 -24.24 9.58
N GLY A 248 5.75 -24.22 9.70
CA GLY A 248 4.93 -23.03 9.45
C GLY A 248 4.68 -22.77 7.96
N GLY A 249 3.70 -21.91 7.68
CA GLY A 249 3.26 -21.63 6.31
C GLY A 249 2.39 -22.75 5.71
N LEU A 250 2.17 -22.67 4.41
CA LEU A 250 1.33 -23.56 3.61
C LEU A 250 2.20 -24.47 2.75
N THR A 251 1.92 -25.77 2.75
CA THR A 251 2.51 -26.74 1.81
C THR A 251 1.76 -26.81 0.49
N SER A 252 0.50 -26.37 0.47
CA SER A 252 -0.36 -26.35 -0.71
C SER A 252 -1.38 -25.22 -0.61
N LEU A 253 -1.65 -24.56 -1.74
CA LEU A 253 -2.69 -23.57 -1.93
C LEU A 253 -3.35 -23.83 -3.28
N LEU A 254 -4.34 -24.71 -3.27
CA LEU A 254 -5.10 -25.08 -4.46
C LEU A 254 -6.21 -24.06 -4.68
N CYS A 255 -6.30 -23.49 -5.87
CA CYS A 255 -7.44 -22.69 -6.30
C CYS A 255 -7.97 -23.25 -7.62
N GLN A 256 -9.24 -23.67 -7.63
CA GLN A 256 -9.91 -24.24 -8.81
C GLN A 256 -9.09 -25.36 -9.50
N GLY A 257 -8.42 -26.19 -8.69
CA GLY A 257 -7.62 -27.32 -9.16
C GLY A 257 -6.18 -26.99 -9.57
N ARG A 258 -5.76 -25.71 -9.53
CA ARG A 258 -4.37 -25.29 -9.78
C ARG A 258 -3.63 -25.07 -8.46
N GLU A 259 -2.41 -25.58 -8.37
CA GLU A 259 -1.49 -25.36 -7.24
C GLU A 259 -0.77 -24.01 -7.38
N PHE A 260 -0.64 -23.28 -6.27
CA PHE A 260 0.07 -22.01 -6.20
C PHE A 260 1.28 -22.03 -5.26
N VAL A 261 1.49 -23.07 -4.47
CA VAL A 261 2.71 -23.26 -3.66
C VAL A 261 3.71 -24.11 -4.43
N ARG A 262 4.96 -23.62 -4.54
CA ARG A 262 6.00 -24.39 -5.22
C ARG A 262 6.29 -25.69 -4.47
N ALA A 263 6.38 -26.80 -5.21
CA ALA A 263 6.65 -28.12 -4.65
C ALA A 263 7.90 -28.14 -3.75
N GLY A 264 7.74 -28.67 -2.53
CA GLY A 264 8.82 -28.79 -1.53
C GLY A 264 9.12 -27.51 -0.74
N GLU A 265 8.46 -26.40 -1.04
CA GLU A 265 8.59 -25.13 -0.31
C GLU A 265 7.30 -24.80 0.47
N ARG A 266 7.32 -23.73 1.26
CA ARG A 266 6.19 -23.31 2.08
C ARG A 266 5.89 -21.83 1.91
N LEU A 267 4.63 -21.53 1.59
CA LEU A 267 4.14 -20.16 1.40
C LEU A 267 3.70 -19.56 2.74
N GLY A 268 4.13 -18.34 3.02
CA GLY A 268 3.78 -17.63 4.25
C GLY A 268 4.70 -17.92 5.44
N GLN A 269 5.89 -18.49 5.21
CA GLN A 269 6.87 -18.65 6.29
C GLN A 269 7.45 -17.30 6.70
N VAL A 270 7.54 -17.06 8.01
CA VAL A 270 8.31 -15.93 8.56
C VAL A 270 9.77 -16.37 8.65
N VAL A 271 10.67 -15.61 8.03
CA VAL A 271 12.10 -15.92 7.96
C VAL A 271 12.91 -14.81 8.59
N LEU A 272 13.82 -15.15 9.49
CA LEU A 272 14.85 -14.26 10.04
C LEU A 272 16.13 -14.41 9.21
N GLU A 273 16.75 -13.28 8.84
CA GLU A 273 18.00 -13.22 8.10
C GLU A 273 19.02 -12.35 8.84
N TRP A 274 20.28 -12.76 8.87
CA TRP A 274 21.40 -12.02 9.47
C TRP A 274 22.69 -12.25 8.67
N PRO A 275 23.66 -11.33 8.67
CA PRO A 275 24.99 -11.62 8.12
C PRO A 275 25.69 -12.65 9.02
N THR A 276 26.31 -13.68 8.44
CA THR A 276 26.96 -14.77 9.20
C THR A 276 28.10 -14.28 10.09
N GLU A 277 28.75 -13.18 9.72
CA GLU A 277 29.76 -12.49 10.53
C GLU A 277 29.18 -11.65 11.69
N GLY A 278 27.86 -11.49 11.76
CA GLY A 278 27.16 -10.79 12.86
C GLY A 278 27.32 -9.27 12.89
N ARG A 279 27.88 -8.66 11.84
CA ARG A 279 28.19 -7.22 11.77
C ARG A 279 27.74 -6.60 10.44
N ARG A 280 27.29 -5.34 10.49
CA ARG A 280 26.73 -4.62 9.32
C ARG A 280 27.75 -4.41 8.22
N ASN A 281 28.98 -4.06 8.61
CA ASN A 281 30.09 -3.93 7.70
C ASN A 281 30.53 -5.23 7.03
N ALA A 282 29.89 -6.38 7.30
CA ALA A 282 30.04 -7.56 6.46
C ALA A 282 29.25 -7.44 5.15
N ILE A 283 28.20 -6.62 5.09
CA ILE A 283 27.32 -6.42 3.93
C ILE A 283 27.86 -5.30 3.03
N PHE A 284 28.17 -4.14 3.61
CA PHE A 284 28.78 -3.01 2.92
C PHE A 284 29.69 -2.22 3.85
N GLY A 285 30.86 -1.83 3.37
CA GLY A 285 31.81 -0.97 4.06
C GLY A 285 31.42 0.52 4.00
N PRO A 286 32.25 1.40 4.57
CA PRO A 286 32.05 2.84 4.46
C PRO A 286 32.09 3.28 2.99
N PRO A 287 31.19 4.19 2.54
CA PRO A 287 31.26 4.73 1.19
C PRO A 287 32.60 5.41 0.94
N GLN A 288 33.20 5.12 -0.21
CA GLN A 288 34.42 5.78 -0.65
C GLN A 288 34.05 7.07 -1.38
N TRP A 289 33.82 8.15 -0.63
CA TRP A 289 33.35 9.44 -1.17
C TRP A 289 34.31 10.11 -2.17
N GLU A 290 35.57 9.66 -2.19
CA GLU A 290 36.60 10.12 -3.12
C GLU A 290 36.57 9.34 -4.44
N GLU A 291 35.89 8.20 -4.49
CA GLU A 291 35.69 7.38 -5.69
C GLU A 291 34.32 7.70 -6.33
N PHE A 292 34.24 7.55 -7.65
CA PHE A 292 32.99 7.77 -8.38
C PHE A 292 32.02 6.58 -8.29
N ASP A 293 32.56 5.40 -7.98
CA ASP A 293 31.79 4.16 -7.88
C ASP A 293 31.41 3.85 -6.43
N MET A 294 30.24 4.34 -6.00
CA MET A 294 29.72 4.03 -4.67
C MET A 294 29.39 2.54 -4.47
N HIS A 295 29.30 1.74 -5.55
CA HIS A 295 29.12 0.30 -5.42
C HIS A 295 30.37 -0.41 -4.88
N ALA A 296 31.56 0.21 -4.98
CA ALA A 296 32.80 -0.34 -4.42
C ALA A 296 32.75 -0.55 -2.89
N ALA A 297 31.80 0.06 -2.20
CA ALA A 297 31.57 -0.18 -0.78
C ALA A 297 30.91 -1.54 -0.50
N TRP A 298 30.28 -2.20 -1.48
CA TRP A 298 29.62 -3.48 -1.25
C TRP A 298 30.60 -4.63 -1.07
N HIS A 299 30.28 -5.51 -0.14
CA HIS A 299 30.97 -6.79 0.00
C HIS A 299 30.19 -7.86 -0.78
N HIS A 300 30.52 -7.99 -2.07
CA HIS A 300 29.87 -8.92 -3.00
C HIS A 300 29.87 -10.40 -2.59
N GLY A 301 30.70 -10.78 -1.60
CA GLY A 301 30.77 -12.13 -1.03
C GLY A 301 30.07 -12.27 0.32
N TRP A 302 29.27 -11.30 0.77
CA TRP A 302 28.62 -11.40 2.08
C TRP A 302 27.67 -12.60 2.14
N GLU A 303 27.72 -13.32 3.24
CA GLU A 303 26.88 -14.50 3.45
C GLU A 303 25.78 -14.20 4.45
N ALA A 304 24.56 -14.61 4.11
CA ALA A 304 23.39 -14.47 4.94
C ALA A 304 23.04 -15.82 5.60
N GLY A 305 23.01 -15.84 6.93
CA GLY A 305 22.29 -16.86 7.69
C GLY A 305 20.80 -16.60 7.60
N ARG A 306 20.01 -17.66 7.38
CA ARG A 306 18.54 -17.58 7.32
C ARG A 306 17.93 -18.76 8.06
N GLU A 307 16.90 -18.48 8.83
CA GLU A 307 16.13 -19.50 9.52
C GLU A 307 14.64 -19.16 9.52
N SER A 308 13.81 -20.13 9.15
CA SER A 308 12.36 -20.01 9.24
C SER A 308 11.92 -20.16 10.70
N ALA A 309 10.90 -19.41 11.09
CA ALA A 309 10.30 -19.50 12.40
C ALA A 309 9.79 -20.93 12.70
N THR A 310 9.94 -21.38 13.94
CA THR A 310 9.41 -22.66 14.41
C THR A 310 7.98 -22.49 14.91
N VAL A 311 7.08 -23.43 14.58
CA VAL A 311 5.70 -23.40 15.07
C VAL A 311 5.64 -23.89 16.52
N LEU A 312 5.10 -23.06 17.41
CA LEU A 312 4.82 -23.40 18.80
C LEU A 312 3.43 -23.99 18.99
N GLY A 313 2.49 -23.59 18.13
CA GLY A 313 1.12 -24.09 18.13
C GLY A 313 0.33 -23.54 16.96
N SER A 314 -0.69 -24.30 16.55
CA SER A 314 -1.58 -23.91 15.47
C SER A 314 -3.03 -24.21 15.83
N GLN A 315 -3.94 -23.37 15.35
CA GLN A 315 -5.38 -23.58 15.52
C GLN A 315 -6.13 -23.22 14.26
N GLY A 316 -7.02 -24.12 13.82
CA GLY A 316 -8.00 -23.86 12.77
C GLY A 316 -9.39 -23.70 13.40
N GLN A 317 -10.19 -22.77 12.88
CA GLN A 317 -11.58 -22.61 13.26
C GLN A 317 -12.39 -21.96 12.13
N THR A 318 -13.68 -22.27 12.08
CA THR A 318 -14.64 -21.47 11.31
C THR A 318 -15.27 -20.46 12.24
N VAL A 319 -15.25 -19.20 11.82
CA VAL A 319 -15.95 -18.08 12.46
C VAL A 319 -17.00 -17.54 11.48
N PRO A 320 -18.00 -16.76 11.93
CA PRO A 320 -18.99 -16.22 10.99
C PRO A 320 -18.31 -15.42 9.88
N GLY A 321 -18.49 -15.86 8.63
CA GLY A 321 -17.93 -15.19 7.45
C GLY A 321 -16.52 -15.62 7.06
N ALA A 322 -15.82 -16.48 7.81
CA ALA A 322 -14.45 -16.88 7.47
C ALA A 322 -14.01 -18.24 8.03
N ALA A 323 -13.21 -18.97 7.25
CA ALA A 323 -12.40 -20.07 7.76
C ALA A 323 -11.01 -19.50 8.12
N VAL A 324 -10.54 -19.72 9.34
CA VAL A 324 -9.35 -19.07 9.92
C VAL A 324 -8.35 -20.11 10.40
N TYR A 325 -7.06 -19.87 10.13
CA TYR A 325 -5.94 -20.66 10.63
C TYR A 325 -4.91 -19.74 11.25
N GLU A 326 -4.46 -20.05 12.46
CA GLU A 326 -3.48 -19.25 13.18
C GLU A 326 -2.29 -20.11 13.57
N GLN A 327 -1.08 -19.60 13.34
CA GLN A 327 0.18 -20.20 13.77
C GLN A 327 0.88 -19.25 14.73
N GLN A 328 1.20 -19.74 15.93
CA GLN A 328 2.08 -19.08 16.89
C GLN A 328 3.51 -19.56 16.64
N LEU A 329 4.44 -18.63 16.50
CA LEU A 329 5.79 -18.88 15.99
C LEU A 329 6.86 -18.33 16.93
N GLN A 330 8.02 -18.96 16.92
CA GLN A 330 9.25 -18.51 17.57
C GLN A 330 10.33 -18.29 16.50
N LEU A 331 10.93 -17.11 16.46
CA LEU A 331 12.11 -16.83 15.65
C LEU A 331 13.37 -17.40 16.32
N ALA A 332 14.42 -17.67 15.54
CA ALA A 332 15.67 -18.26 16.02
C ALA A 332 16.38 -17.42 17.12
N ASN A 333 16.10 -16.11 17.16
CA ASN A 333 16.61 -15.19 18.17
C ASN A 333 15.75 -15.13 19.46
N GLY A 334 14.70 -15.95 19.57
CA GLY A 334 13.81 -15.99 20.73
C GLY A 334 12.68 -14.97 20.72
N GLU A 335 12.54 -14.16 19.68
CA GLU A 335 11.38 -13.29 19.47
C GLU A 335 10.16 -14.10 19.03
N SER A 336 8.96 -13.59 19.27
CA SER A 336 7.72 -14.27 18.88
C SER A 336 7.08 -13.62 17.66
N ALA A 337 6.44 -14.45 16.86
CA ALA A 337 5.61 -14.02 15.75
C ALA A 337 4.30 -14.80 15.73
N SER A 338 3.29 -14.29 15.06
CA SER A 338 2.11 -15.08 14.71
C SER A 338 1.67 -14.76 13.29
N VAL A 339 1.15 -15.78 12.60
CA VAL A 339 0.55 -15.61 11.28
C VAL A 339 -0.88 -16.13 11.32
N ARG A 340 -1.82 -15.27 10.96
CA ARG A 340 -3.24 -15.58 10.81
C ARG A 340 -3.60 -15.58 9.34
N TYR A 341 -4.16 -16.67 8.87
CA TYR A 341 -4.66 -16.87 7.52
C TYR A 341 -6.18 -16.95 7.56
N TRP A 342 -6.87 -16.42 6.56
CA TRP A 342 -8.30 -16.66 6.42
C TRP A 342 -8.78 -16.67 4.98
N LEU A 343 -9.87 -17.41 4.76
CA LEU A 343 -10.63 -17.47 3.51
C LEU A 343 -12.06 -17.01 3.77
N HIS A 344 -12.60 -16.22 2.85
CA HIS A 344 -14.00 -15.86 2.81
C HIS A 344 -14.80 -16.72 1.83
N PRO A 345 -16.11 -16.90 2.00
CA PRO A 345 -16.95 -17.56 1.01
C PRO A 345 -16.82 -16.90 -0.37
N HIS A 346 -16.87 -17.71 -1.43
CA HIS A 346 -16.88 -17.27 -2.84
C HIS A 346 -15.65 -16.47 -3.34
N GLU A 347 -14.65 -16.19 -2.50
CA GLU A 347 -13.41 -15.51 -2.90
C GLU A 347 -12.33 -16.51 -3.35
N THR A 348 -11.48 -16.09 -4.28
CA THR A 348 -10.22 -16.79 -4.62
C THR A 348 -9.01 -16.20 -3.90
N ALA A 349 -9.25 -15.44 -2.83
CA ALA A 349 -8.23 -14.69 -2.11
C ALA A 349 -7.82 -15.39 -0.81
N LEU A 350 -6.51 -15.52 -0.59
CA LEU A 350 -5.93 -15.89 0.70
C LEU A 350 -5.53 -14.60 1.43
N HIS A 351 -6.11 -14.37 2.60
CA HIS A 351 -5.74 -13.24 3.43
C HIS A 351 -4.74 -13.66 4.50
N ILE A 352 -3.75 -12.82 4.76
CA ILE A 352 -2.63 -13.09 5.67
C ILE A 352 -2.43 -11.88 6.59
N ARG A 353 -2.30 -12.13 7.89
CA ARG A 353 -1.85 -11.14 8.87
C ARG A 353 -0.65 -11.69 9.61
N VAL A 354 0.46 -10.95 9.59
CA VAL A 354 1.66 -11.23 10.36
C VAL A 354 1.71 -10.26 11.55
N ILE A 355 1.99 -10.78 12.74
CA ILE A 355 2.32 -9.99 13.92
C ILE A 355 3.71 -10.40 14.38
N LEU A 356 4.64 -9.44 14.51
CA LEU A 356 5.98 -9.64 15.08
C LEU A 356 6.06 -8.93 16.43
N ASN A 357 6.62 -9.59 17.44
CA ASN A 357 6.92 -8.99 18.74
C ASN A 357 8.43 -8.88 18.90
N LEU A 358 8.99 -7.75 18.49
CA LEU A 358 10.43 -7.54 18.45
C LEU A 358 10.94 -6.96 19.76
N GLN A 359 12.16 -7.36 20.15
CA GLN A 359 12.93 -6.74 21.21
C GLN A 359 13.88 -5.70 20.60
N PRO A 360 14.29 -4.68 21.37
CA PRO A 360 15.38 -3.79 20.97
C PRO A 360 16.64 -4.61 20.72
N ASP A 361 17.09 -4.63 19.48
CA ASP A 361 18.26 -5.38 19.04
C ASP A 361 18.94 -4.63 17.91
N VAL A 362 20.17 -4.18 18.19
CA VAL A 362 20.99 -3.45 17.25
C VAL A 362 21.84 -4.36 16.37
N THR A 363 21.77 -5.68 16.51
CA THR A 363 22.47 -6.59 15.60
C THR A 363 21.81 -6.58 14.22
N PRO A 364 22.58 -6.64 13.12
CA PRO A 364 22.04 -6.58 11.76
C PRO A 364 21.16 -7.79 11.46
N ARG A 365 19.91 -7.52 11.12
CA ARG A 365 18.91 -8.54 10.80
C ARG A 365 17.82 -7.99 9.89
N ALA A 366 17.11 -8.92 9.25
CA ALA A 366 15.87 -8.66 8.55
C ALA A 366 14.85 -9.75 8.84
N THR A 367 13.58 -9.40 8.70
CA THR A 367 12.49 -10.39 8.71
C THR A 367 11.72 -10.35 7.39
N TYR A 368 11.32 -11.51 6.91
CA TYR A 368 10.59 -11.66 5.65
C TYR A 368 9.33 -12.51 5.83
N LEU A 369 8.31 -12.23 5.01
CA LEU A 369 7.27 -13.20 4.68
C LEU A 369 7.60 -13.84 3.33
N HIS A 370 7.92 -15.13 3.33
CA HIS A 370 8.36 -15.87 2.15
C HIS A 370 7.17 -16.43 1.34
N LEU A 371 7.07 -16.08 0.06
CA LEU A 371 5.98 -16.52 -0.84
C LEU A 371 6.55 -17.19 -2.11
N PRO A 372 6.89 -18.49 -2.06
CA PRO A 372 7.32 -19.25 -3.22
C PRO A 372 6.11 -19.73 -4.03
N LEU A 373 6.01 -19.25 -5.27
CA LEU A 373 4.87 -19.50 -6.14
C LEU A 373 5.15 -20.65 -7.11
N ALA A 374 4.13 -21.47 -7.36
CA ALA A 374 4.10 -22.49 -8.42
C ALA A 374 3.72 -21.87 -9.78
N LEU A 375 4.45 -20.82 -10.18
CA LEU A 375 4.39 -20.26 -11.52
C LEU A 375 5.62 -20.68 -12.31
N SER A 376 5.52 -20.68 -13.64
CA SER A 376 6.68 -20.98 -14.48
C SER A 376 7.79 -19.93 -14.34
N ASP A 377 9.02 -20.28 -14.69
CA ASP A 377 10.16 -19.35 -14.68
C ASP A 377 10.00 -18.20 -15.70
N ALA A 378 9.03 -18.30 -16.61
CA ALA A 378 8.64 -17.22 -17.53
C ALA A 378 7.69 -16.18 -16.89
N ALA A 379 7.37 -16.32 -15.60
CA ALA A 379 6.50 -15.41 -14.88
C ALA A 379 7.09 -14.00 -14.81
N ARG A 380 6.27 -13.02 -15.18
CA ARG A 380 6.62 -11.59 -15.20
C ARG A 380 6.05 -10.91 -13.97
N THR A 381 6.87 -10.07 -13.35
CA THR A 381 6.46 -9.29 -12.17
C THR A 381 6.18 -7.85 -12.54
N HIS A 382 5.03 -7.34 -12.11
CA HIS A 382 4.67 -5.93 -12.20
C HIS A 382 4.45 -5.41 -10.78
N PHE A 383 4.91 -4.21 -10.48
CA PHE A 383 4.71 -3.58 -9.19
C PHE A 383 4.30 -2.12 -9.39
N GLU A 384 3.54 -1.59 -8.43
CA GLU A 384 3.17 -0.19 -8.44
C GLU A 384 4.13 0.63 -7.56
N THR A 385 4.80 1.61 -8.15
CA THR A 385 5.64 2.56 -7.41
C THR A 385 5.51 3.97 -7.98
N ALA A 386 5.61 5.00 -7.14
CA ALA A 386 5.62 6.41 -7.52
C ALA A 386 4.53 6.83 -8.55
N GLY A 387 3.35 6.21 -8.48
CA GLY A 387 2.28 6.46 -9.45
C GLY A 387 2.54 5.85 -10.83
N ALA A 388 3.21 4.70 -10.92
CA ALA A 388 3.36 3.95 -12.16
C ALA A 388 3.32 2.46 -11.89
N ALA A 389 2.78 1.70 -12.86
CA ALA A 389 3.03 0.27 -12.91
C ALA A 389 4.32 0.02 -13.70
N VAL A 390 5.24 -0.73 -13.09
CA VAL A 390 6.57 -1.02 -13.63
C VAL A 390 6.72 -2.52 -13.77
N GLU A 391 7.14 -2.97 -14.95
CA GLU A 391 7.59 -4.35 -15.13
C GLU A 391 9.03 -4.51 -14.62
N PHE A 392 9.21 -5.37 -13.61
CA PHE A 392 10.52 -5.67 -13.02
C PHE A 392 11.52 -6.16 -14.07
N ASP A 393 12.78 -5.76 -13.93
CA ASP A 393 13.89 -5.94 -14.89
C ASP A 393 13.73 -5.25 -16.26
N ARG A 394 12.55 -5.29 -16.87
CA ARG A 394 12.34 -4.79 -18.24
C ARG A 394 12.16 -3.28 -18.32
N GLU A 395 11.46 -2.69 -17.37
CA GLU A 395 11.15 -1.26 -17.34
C GLU A 395 11.98 -0.50 -16.30
N GLN A 396 13.09 -1.10 -15.85
CA GLN A 396 14.09 -0.45 -15.00
C GLN A 396 15.31 -0.05 -15.85
N LEU A 397 15.87 1.12 -15.58
CA LEU A 397 17.07 1.60 -16.26
C LEU A 397 18.28 0.67 -16.03
N PRO A 398 19.24 0.65 -16.97
CA PRO A 398 20.55 0.06 -16.71
C PRO A 398 21.18 0.67 -15.46
N GLY A 399 21.73 -0.17 -14.58
CA GLY A 399 22.33 0.25 -13.30
C GLY A 399 21.33 0.41 -12.14
N SER A 400 20.02 0.33 -12.36
CA SER A 400 19.04 0.31 -11.26
C SER A 400 19.24 -0.90 -10.36
N SER A 401 18.98 -0.71 -9.07
CA SER A 401 19.00 -1.78 -8.08
C SER A 401 17.92 -2.83 -8.37
N ARG A 402 18.32 -4.10 -8.25
CA ARG A 402 17.43 -5.29 -8.28
C ARG A 402 17.37 -5.99 -6.92
N HIS A 403 17.93 -5.35 -5.90
CA HIS A 403 18.00 -5.88 -4.55
C HIS A 403 16.63 -5.94 -3.87
N TYR A 404 15.75 -5.03 -4.26
CA TYR A 404 14.37 -4.92 -3.79
C TYR A 404 13.61 -3.98 -4.72
N VAL A 405 12.28 -3.95 -4.58
CA VAL A 405 11.40 -2.92 -5.12
C VAL A 405 10.56 -2.33 -4.00
N THR A 406 9.98 -1.16 -4.26
CA THR A 406 8.98 -0.54 -3.38
C THR A 406 7.59 -0.65 -4.01
N THR A 407 6.58 -0.96 -3.19
CA THR A 407 5.18 -0.95 -3.59
C THR A 407 4.39 0.11 -2.84
N LEU A 408 3.46 0.76 -3.54
CA LEU A 408 2.43 1.59 -2.92
C LEU A 408 1.25 0.70 -2.50
N ASP A 409 0.51 0.16 -3.46
CA ASP A 409 -0.69 -0.63 -3.15
C ASP A 409 -0.57 -2.11 -3.52
N TRP A 410 0.17 -2.47 -4.56
CA TRP A 410 0.18 -3.83 -5.07
C TRP A 410 1.43 -4.23 -5.86
N LEU A 411 1.61 -5.54 -5.97
CA LEU A 411 2.43 -6.19 -6.99
C LEU A 411 1.73 -7.44 -7.54
N ARG A 412 2.15 -7.89 -8.70
CA ARG A 412 1.63 -9.08 -9.38
C ARG A 412 2.77 -9.89 -9.98
N MET A 413 2.77 -11.19 -9.77
CA MET A 413 3.58 -12.14 -10.54
C MET A 413 2.65 -13.03 -11.35
N GLN A 414 2.86 -13.13 -12.66
CA GLN A 414 1.96 -13.85 -13.57
C GLN A 414 2.73 -14.51 -14.72
N ASP A 415 2.37 -15.75 -15.05
CA ASP A 415 2.82 -16.45 -16.26
C ASP A 415 1.73 -16.47 -17.35
N GLY A 416 1.86 -17.34 -18.36
CA GLY A 416 0.89 -17.44 -19.46
C GLY A 416 -0.47 -18.00 -19.06
N GLU A 417 -0.61 -18.59 -17.88
CA GLU A 417 -1.82 -19.33 -17.46
C GLU A 417 -2.42 -18.80 -16.16
N ALA A 418 -1.60 -18.39 -15.19
CA ALA A 418 -2.05 -17.96 -13.88
C ALA A 418 -1.22 -16.81 -13.30
N GLY A 419 -1.81 -16.11 -12.33
CA GLY A 419 -1.15 -15.04 -11.61
C GLY A 419 -1.56 -15.00 -10.13
N VAL A 420 -0.67 -14.39 -9.36
CA VAL A 420 -0.92 -13.98 -7.98
C VAL A 420 -0.74 -12.48 -7.91
N THR A 421 -1.81 -11.78 -7.52
CA THR A 421 -1.77 -10.34 -7.23
C THR A 421 -1.81 -10.15 -5.73
N VAL A 422 -0.86 -9.40 -5.19
CA VAL A 422 -0.71 -9.14 -3.76
C VAL A 422 -1.10 -7.70 -3.47
N ALA A 423 -2.08 -7.51 -2.58
CA ALA A 423 -2.34 -6.21 -1.95
C ALA A 423 -1.33 -5.96 -0.82
N THR A 424 -0.72 -4.77 -0.80
CA THR A 424 0.40 -4.42 0.10
C THR A 424 0.12 -3.16 0.93
N PRO A 425 -0.96 -3.11 1.73
CA PRO A 425 -1.34 -1.89 2.47
C PRO A 425 -0.33 -1.48 3.55
N ASP A 426 0.49 -2.42 4.05
CA ASP A 426 1.30 -2.24 5.25
C ASP A 426 2.82 -2.36 5.07
N ALA A 427 3.30 -3.01 4.00
CA ALA A 427 4.73 -3.27 3.79
C ALA A 427 5.15 -2.94 2.34
N PRO A 428 5.92 -1.85 2.14
CA PRO A 428 6.30 -1.43 0.80
C PRO A 428 7.53 -2.16 0.25
N LEU A 429 8.38 -2.79 1.06
CA LEU A 429 9.63 -3.40 0.59
C LEU A 429 9.43 -4.85 0.15
N TRP A 430 9.89 -5.19 -1.05
CA TRP A 430 9.76 -6.54 -1.62
C TRP A 430 11.02 -6.99 -2.34
N GLN A 431 11.37 -8.26 -2.23
CA GLN A 431 12.35 -8.90 -3.09
C GLN A 431 11.67 -9.85 -4.06
N ILE A 432 12.11 -9.81 -5.32
CA ILE A 432 11.56 -10.59 -6.42
C ILE A 432 12.63 -11.57 -6.89
N GLY A 433 12.26 -12.82 -7.13
CA GLY A 433 13.22 -13.84 -7.59
C GLY A 433 13.94 -14.58 -6.46
N GLY A 434 13.54 -14.37 -5.21
CA GLY A 434 14.18 -14.94 -4.02
C GLY A 434 14.81 -13.85 -3.14
N TYR A 435 15.82 -14.22 -2.33
CA TYR A 435 16.50 -13.27 -1.46
C TYR A 435 17.61 -12.52 -2.20
N THR A 436 17.33 -11.32 -2.68
CA THR A 436 18.16 -10.61 -3.67
C THR A 436 18.99 -9.44 -3.13
N PHE A 437 18.91 -9.13 -1.84
CA PHE A 437 19.68 -8.03 -1.26
C PHE A 437 21.20 -8.24 -1.41
N GLY A 438 21.89 -7.26 -2.04
CA GLY A 438 23.32 -7.33 -2.33
C GLY A 438 23.70 -8.18 -3.55
N ARG A 439 22.75 -8.53 -4.43
CA ARG A 439 23.04 -9.23 -5.69
C ARG A 439 23.25 -8.25 -6.85
N PHE A 440 24.44 -8.26 -7.45
CA PHE A 440 24.77 -7.41 -8.60
C PHE A 440 24.76 -8.18 -9.92
N ALA A 441 24.61 -7.45 -11.03
CA ALA A 441 24.59 -8.02 -12.37
C ALA A 441 25.94 -8.70 -12.71
N GLY A 442 25.90 -9.95 -13.17
CA GLY A 442 27.08 -10.73 -13.57
C GLY A 442 27.64 -11.65 -12.48
N GLU A 443 27.14 -11.56 -11.25
CA GLU A 443 27.45 -12.52 -10.18
C GLU A 443 26.70 -13.84 -10.41
N LYS A 444 27.19 -14.94 -9.83
CA LYS A 444 26.51 -16.25 -9.82
C LYS A 444 25.23 -16.17 -8.97
N ALA A 445 24.23 -15.45 -9.45
CA ALA A 445 22.93 -15.40 -8.82
C ALA A 445 22.33 -16.81 -8.84
N ALA A 446 21.73 -17.23 -7.73
CA ALA A 446 20.77 -18.34 -7.77
C ALA A 446 19.73 -18.02 -8.86
N PRO A 447 19.33 -19.00 -9.69
CA PRO A 447 18.43 -18.76 -10.81
C PRO A 447 17.18 -18.04 -10.29
N TYR A 448 16.67 -17.07 -11.07
CA TYR A 448 15.37 -16.45 -10.80
C TYR A 448 14.34 -17.55 -10.57
N ARG A 449 13.62 -17.48 -9.45
CA ARG A 449 12.51 -18.39 -9.13
C ARG A 449 11.29 -17.53 -8.91
N ALA A 450 10.11 -18.01 -9.31
CA ALA A 450 8.84 -17.31 -9.09
C ALA A 450 8.51 -17.13 -7.59
N THR A 451 9.19 -16.23 -6.91
CA THR A 451 9.17 -16.02 -5.45
C THR A 451 9.03 -14.53 -5.18
N LEU A 452 8.15 -14.20 -4.26
CA LEU A 452 7.99 -12.87 -3.69
C LEU A 452 8.34 -12.95 -2.21
N ASN A 453 9.19 -12.05 -1.72
CA ASN A 453 9.49 -11.91 -0.30
C ASN A 453 9.04 -10.54 0.16
N ALA A 454 8.04 -10.47 1.03
CA ALA A 454 7.72 -9.22 1.71
C ALA A 454 8.83 -8.96 2.74
N TRP A 455 9.52 -7.83 2.63
CA TRP A 455 10.62 -7.47 3.52
C TRP A 455 10.05 -6.63 4.67
N LEU A 456 9.69 -7.33 5.76
CA LEU A 456 8.86 -6.79 6.85
C LEU A 456 9.63 -5.79 7.71
N THR A 457 10.86 -6.13 8.09
CA THR A 457 11.76 -5.25 8.85
C THR A 457 13.21 -5.45 8.43
N ASN A 458 14.04 -4.43 8.62
CA ASN A 458 15.49 -4.53 8.54
C ASN A 458 16.18 -3.48 9.41
N ASN A 459 17.45 -3.72 9.74
CA ASN A 459 18.34 -2.74 10.35
C ASN A 459 19.79 -2.90 9.85
N TYR A 460 19.99 -3.23 8.56
CA TYR A 460 21.32 -3.47 7.97
C TYR A 460 22.25 -2.25 7.92
N TRP A 461 21.82 -1.11 8.41
CA TRP A 461 22.42 0.20 8.20
C TRP A 461 23.35 0.69 9.30
N ASP A 462 24.50 1.22 8.90
CA ASP A 462 25.47 1.87 9.80
C ASP A 462 25.27 3.39 9.93
N THR A 463 24.47 4.02 9.06
CA THR A 463 24.26 5.47 9.01
C THR A 463 22.78 5.78 8.78
N ASN A 464 22.31 6.91 9.29
CA ASN A 464 21.05 7.57 8.93
C ASN A 464 19.74 6.81 9.11
N PHE A 465 19.72 5.57 9.61
CA PHE A 465 18.51 4.78 9.83
C PHE A 465 18.40 4.30 11.28
N MET A 466 17.20 3.86 11.68
CA MET A 466 16.97 3.38 13.04
C MET A 466 17.71 2.05 13.27
N ALA A 467 18.53 1.99 14.33
CA ALA A 467 19.38 0.83 14.61
C ALA A 467 18.61 -0.39 15.13
N ASP A 468 17.50 -0.16 15.81
CA ASP A 468 16.64 -1.20 16.36
C ASP A 468 15.17 -0.78 16.29
N GLN A 469 14.28 -1.78 16.30
CA GLN A 469 12.84 -1.59 16.35
C GLN A 469 12.25 -2.59 17.33
N ALA A 470 11.30 -2.15 18.14
CA ALA A 470 10.72 -2.97 19.20
C ALA A 470 9.19 -2.89 19.28
N GLY A 471 8.64 -3.84 20.02
CA GLY A 471 7.22 -3.99 20.28
C GLY A 471 6.47 -4.71 19.16
N GLU A 472 5.15 -4.62 19.22
CA GLU A 472 4.25 -5.31 18.29
C GLU A 472 4.20 -4.58 16.94
N LEU A 473 4.59 -5.26 15.86
CA LEU A 473 4.45 -4.83 14.47
C LEU A 473 3.43 -5.71 13.76
N ARG A 474 2.59 -5.11 12.90
CA ARG A 474 1.51 -5.82 12.21
C ARG A 474 1.56 -5.52 10.72
N PHE A 475 1.41 -6.56 9.91
CA PHE A 475 1.35 -6.47 8.45
C PHE A 475 0.19 -7.30 7.93
N GLU A 476 -0.59 -6.74 7.01
CA GLU A 476 -1.61 -7.48 6.25
C GLU A 476 -1.27 -7.57 4.77
N PHE A 477 -1.60 -8.73 4.20
CA PHE A 477 -1.49 -9.03 2.78
C PHE A 477 -2.74 -9.76 2.34
N THR A 478 -3.15 -9.55 1.09
CA THR A 478 -4.16 -10.38 0.44
C THR A 478 -3.62 -10.87 -0.88
N LEU A 479 -3.57 -12.18 -1.05
CA LEU A 479 -3.12 -12.87 -2.26
C LEU A 479 -4.37 -13.25 -3.07
N GLU A 480 -4.63 -12.52 -4.13
CA GLU A 480 -5.66 -12.85 -5.12
C GLU A 480 -5.10 -13.85 -6.12
N LEU A 481 -5.68 -15.05 -6.15
CA LEU A 481 -5.32 -16.12 -7.07
C LEU A 481 -6.24 -16.04 -8.29
N HIS A 482 -5.66 -16.03 -9.50
CA HIS A 482 -6.43 -15.86 -10.71
C HIS A 482 -5.77 -16.51 -11.94
N ALA A 483 -6.58 -16.79 -12.96
CA ALA A 483 -6.07 -17.07 -14.30
C ALA A 483 -5.35 -15.85 -14.88
N ALA A 484 -4.45 -16.06 -15.85
CA ALA A 484 -3.73 -14.97 -16.49
C ALA A 484 -4.71 -13.92 -17.06
N GLU A 485 -4.49 -12.65 -16.70
CA GLU A 485 -5.36 -11.54 -17.08
C GLU A 485 -4.56 -10.26 -17.36
N ASN A 486 -5.26 -9.22 -17.82
CA ASN A 486 -4.67 -7.91 -18.03
C ASN A 486 -4.31 -7.22 -16.69
N LEU A 487 -3.35 -6.30 -16.73
CA LEU A 487 -2.82 -5.64 -15.53
C LEU A 487 -3.87 -4.81 -14.78
N VAL A 488 -4.84 -4.23 -15.49
CA VAL A 488 -5.89 -3.40 -14.90
C VAL A 488 -6.80 -4.24 -14.00
N ASN A 489 -7.21 -5.43 -14.45
CA ASN A 489 -8.02 -6.33 -13.65
C ASN A 489 -7.28 -6.79 -12.40
N SER A 490 -6.00 -7.12 -12.53
CA SER A 490 -5.16 -7.50 -11.40
C SER A 490 -5.03 -6.35 -10.38
N ALA A 491 -4.76 -5.12 -10.84
CA ALA A 491 -4.72 -3.95 -9.97
C ALA A 491 -6.06 -3.73 -9.25
N LYS A 492 -7.21 -3.84 -9.93
CA LYS A 492 -8.55 -3.73 -9.32
C LYS A 492 -8.77 -4.78 -8.22
N ARG A 493 -8.31 -6.02 -8.41
CA ARG A 493 -8.38 -7.08 -7.38
C ARG A 493 -7.62 -6.73 -6.11
N ALA A 494 -6.44 -6.12 -6.23
CA ALA A 494 -5.68 -5.69 -5.05
C ALA A 494 -6.27 -4.42 -4.41
N LEU A 495 -6.69 -3.44 -5.22
CA LEU A 495 -7.15 -2.14 -4.74
C LEU A 495 -8.37 -2.24 -3.80
N LYS A 496 -9.31 -3.18 -4.03
CA LYS A 496 -10.44 -3.39 -3.08
C LYS A 496 -9.98 -3.84 -1.68
N HIS A 497 -8.80 -4.44 -1.56
CA HIS A 497 -8.20 -4.88 -0.29
C HIS A 497 -7.27 -3.84 0.32
N VAL A 498 -6.78 -2.87 -0.47
CA VAL A 498 -6.00 -1.73 0.01
C VAL A 498 -6.91 -0.61 0.50
N TYR A 499 -7.91 -0.25 -0.31
CA TYR A 499 -8.98 0.69 0.00
C TYR A 499 -10.22 -0.09 0.42
N LYS A 500 -10.14 -0.75 1.58
CA LYS A 500 -11.25 -1.52 2.15
C LYS A 500 -12.44 -0.59 2.41
N PRO A 501 -13.69 -1.05 2.24
CA PRO A 501 -14.85 -0.23 2.58
C PRO A 501 -14.82 0.22 4.04
N GLU A 502 -15.08 1.51 4.25
CA GLU A 502 -15.16 2.11 5.57
C GLU A 502 -16.54 1.90 6.17
N ILE A 503 -16.61 1.77 7.49
CA ILE A 503 -17.87 1.49 8.18
C ILE A 503 -18.13 2.49 9.31
N GLN A 504 -19.40 2.87 9.47
CA GLN A 504 -19.83 3.75 10.56
C GLN A 504 -21.22 3.34 11.05
N PRO A 505 -21.33 2.76 12.26
CA PRO A 505 -22.62 2.50 12.89
C PRO A 505 -23.35 3.81 13.19
N PHE A 506 -24.68 3.81 13.04
CA PHE A 506 -25.52 4.97 13.34
C PHE A 506 -26.97 4.56 13.65
N ASP A 507 -27.73 5.49 14.20
CA ASP A 507 -29.17 5.39 14.45
C ASP A 507 -29.75 6.81 14.33
N SER A 508 -30.28 7.13 13.15
CA SER A 508 -30.77 8.46 12.73
C SER A 508 -32.19 8.40 12.17
N ALA A 509 -33.01 9.41 12.48
CA ALA A 509 -34.38 9.54 11.96
C ALA A 509 -34.49 10.41 10.69
N GLU A 510 -33.37 10.75 10.06
CA GLU A 510 -33.31 11.65 8.89
C GLU A 510 -33.80 10.95 7.60
N SER A 511 -33.94 11.70 6.50
CA SER A 511 -34.35 11.18 5.18
C SER A 511 -33.19 11.23 4.18
N GLY A 512 -33.04 10.20 3.33
CA GLY A 512 -32.01 10.16 2.28
C GLY A 512 -32.07 8.89 1.43
N GLU A 513 -31.10 8.70 0.53
CA GLU A 513 -30.98 7.46 -0.25
C GLU A 513 -30.25 6.39 0.54
N LEU A 514 -30.73 5.15 0.52
CA LEU A 514 -30.08 4.01 1.21
C LEU A 514 -28.80 3.57 0.51
N ALA A 515 -28.67 3.84 -0.79
CA ALA A 515 -27.45 3.60 -1.55
C ALA A 515 -27.32 4.69 -2.62
N ALA A 516 -26.13 5.27 -2.73
CA ALA A 516 -25.85 6.29 -3.73
C ALA A 516 -24.40 6.23 -4.20
N GLN A 517 -24.16 6.72 -5.41
CA GLN A 517 -22.82 7.01 -5.94
C GLN A 517 -22.56 8.51 -5.86
N LEU A 518 -21.36 8.91 -5.43
CA LEU A 518 -20.98 10.33 -5.46
C LEU A 518 -20.94 10.82 -6.92
N LEU A 519 -20.30 10.01 -7.76
CA LEU A 519 -20.08 10.20 -9.18
C LEU A 519 -19.97 8.81 -9.82
N ASP A 520 -20.66 8.60 -10.92
CA ASP A 520 -20.42 7.41 -11.76
C ASP A 520 -19.13 7.64 -12.54
N LEU A 521 -18.12 6.80 -12.34
CA LEU A 521 -16.83 6.90 -12.99
C LEU A 521 -16.46 5.51 -13.49
N ASP A 522 -16.22 5.40 -14.80
CA ASP A 522 -15.63 4.20 -15.40
C ASP A 522 -14.23 4.56 -15.89
N PRO A 523 -13.21 4.48 -15.00
CA PRO A 523 -11.88 4.88 -15.35
C PRO A 523 -11.12 3.68 -15.91
N ASP A 524 -11.49 3.15 -17.08
CA ASP A 524 -10.85 1.98 -17.71
C ASP A 524 -9.30 2.07 -17.63
N GLY A 525 -8.66 1.32 -16.74
CA GLY A 525 -7.20 1.37 -16.53
C GLY A 525 -6.64 2.67 -15.91
N VAL A 526 -7.51 3.60 -15.50
CA VAL A 526 -7.16 4.86 -14.83
C VAL A 526 -7.50 4.77 -13.35
N ARG A 527 -6.54 5.09 -12.50
CA ARG A 527 -6.68 5.13 -11.05
C ARG A 527 -7.04 6.54 -10.61
N VAL A 528 -7.98 6.66 -9.67
CA VAL A 528 -8.21 7.89 -8.91
C VAL A 528 -7.33 7.85 -7.66
N VAL A 529 -6.30 8.70 -7.62
CA VAL A 529 -5.32 8.75 -6.53
C VAL A 529 -5.57 9.91 -5.56
N GLY A 530 -6.56 10.75 -5.85
CA GLY A 530 -6.94 11.89 -5.01
C GLY A 530 -8.27 12.49 -5.45
N ALA A 531 -8.94 13.15 -4.52
CA ALA A 531 -10.15 13.91 -4.77
C ALA A 531 -10.15 15.15 -3.88
N GLU A 532 -10.49 16.31 -4.42
CA GLU A 532 -10.59 17.57 -3.68
C GLU A 532 -11.84 18.32 -4.12
N LEU A 533 -12.67 18.71 -3.14
CA LEU A 533 -13.89 19.46 -3.38
C LEU A 533 -13.68 20.94 -3.06
N ASP A 534 -14.04 21.81 -4.00
CA ASP A 534 -14.19 23.24 -3.76
C ASP A 534 -15.67 23.58 -3.85
N GLY A 535 -16.34 23.57 -2.69
CA GLY A 535 -17.77 23.84 -2.58
C GLY A 535 -18.15 25.28 -2.95
N ALA A 536 -17.23 26.25 -2.83
CA ALA A 536 -17.48 27.63 -3.23
C ALA A 536 -17.51 27.77 -4.76
N LYS A 537 -16.70 26.96 -5.47
CA LYS A 537 -16.67 26.93 -6.94
C LYS A 537 -17.57 25.85 -7.55
N HIS A 538 -18.18 24.98 -6.73
CA HIS A 538 -18.89 23.78 -7.18
C HIS A 538 -18.03 22.93 -8.13
N THR A 539 -16.79 22.66 -7.72
CA THR A 539 -15.85 21.84 -8.48
C THR A 539 -15.31 20.67 -7.67
N LEU A 540 -15.20 19.50 -8.30
CA LEU A 540 -14.52 18.32 -7.78
C LEU A 540 -13.28 18.06 -8.65
N THR A 541 -12.10 18.15 -8.07
CA THR A 541 -10.83 17.82 -8.73
C THR A 541 -10.45 16.38 -8.39
N LEU A 542 -10.33 15.52 -9.38
CA LEU A 542 -9.81 14.16 -9.23
C LEU A 542 -8.38 14.09 -9.74
N SER A 543 -7.46 13.55 -8.95
CA SER A 543 -6.11 13.21 -9.41
C SER A 543 -6.18 11.86 -10.12
N LEU A 544 -5.87 11.86 -11.41
CA LEU A 544 -5.95 10.67 -12.25
C LEU A 544 -4.57 10.17 -12.64
N LEU A 545 -4.45 8.84 -12.68
CA LEU A 545 -3.24 8.17 -13.09
C LEU A 545 -3.56 7.00 -14.03
N ASN A 546 -3.09 7.04 -15.28
CA ASN A 546 -3.24 5.90 -16.19
C ASN A 546 -2.17 4.83 -15.89
N LEU A 547 -2.62 3.66 -15.43
CA LEU A 547 -1.74 2.56 -15.05
C LEU A 547 -1.15 1.82 -16.27
N THR A 548 -1.63 2.14 -17.47
CA THR A 548 -1.26 1.44 -18.71
C THR A 548 -0.44 2.32 -19.63
N ALA A 549 0.34 1.71 -20.52
CA ALA A 549 1.04 2.41 -21.60
C ALA A 549 0.09 2.86 -22.73
N GLU A 550 -1.15 2.41 -22.71
CA GLU A 550 -2.15 2.70 -23.74
C GLU A 550 -3.02 3.88 -23.33
N ARG A 551 -3.48 4.64 -24.33
CA ARG A 551 -4.49 5.68 -24.12
C ARG A 551 -5.79 5.05 -23.65
N ARG A 552 -6.40 5.64 -22.61
CA ARG A 552 -7.64 5.18 -22.00
C ARG A 552 -8.74 6.22 -22.09
N THR A 553 -9.98 5.77 -22.05
CA THR A 553 -11.15 6.64 -21.98
C THR A 553 -11.68 6.63 -20.57
N VAL A 554 -11.87 7.82 -20.00
CA VAL A 554 -12.54 8.02 -18.71
C VAL A 554 -13.94 8.52 -19.01
N ARG A 555 -14.94 7.73 -18.63
CA ARG A 555 -16.34 8.15 -18.68
C ARG A 555 -16.76 8.70 -17.33
N ILE A 556 -17.46 9.83 -17.38
CA ILE A 556 -17.95 10.54 -16.22
C ILE A 556 -19.48 10.53 -16.32
N GLY A 557 -20.16 9.88 -15.40
CA GLY A 557 -21.61 9.89 -15.30
C GLY A 557 -22.09 10.81 -14.19
N HIS A 558 -23.40 10.92 -14.04
CA HIS A 558 -24.01 11.65 -12.94
C HIS A 558 -24.16 10.73 -11.72
N GLY A 559 -23.95 11.27 -10.52
CA GLY A 559 -24.25 10.60 -9.25
C GLY A 559 -25.07 11.50 -8.35
N HIS A 560 -24.72 11.56 -7.07
CA HIS A 560 -25.13 12.61 -6.14
C HIS A 560 -24.76 13.98 -6.71
N LEU A 561 -23.54 14.11 -7.25
CA LEU A 561 -23.12 15.29 -7.99
C LEU A 561 -23.66 15.25 -9.42
N LYS A 562 -24.34 16.31 -9.84
CA LYS A 562 -24.83 16.43 -11.22
C LYS A 562 -23.82 17.21 -12.06
N VAL A 563 -23.05 16.48 -12.85
CA VAL A 563 -21.98 17.03 -13.71
C VAL A 563 -22.50 18.02 -14.76
N ARG A 564 -21.86 19.18 -14.84
CA ARG A 564 -22.09 20.24 -15.85
C ARG A 564 -21.04 20.26 -16.95
N GLY A 565 -19.85 19.74 -16.66
CA GLY A 565 -18.72 19.64 -17.58
C GLY A 565 -17.47 19.18 -16.83
N ALA A 566 -16.41 18.86 -17.59
CA ALA A 566 -15.15 18.44 -17.02
C ALA A 566 -13.96 18.91 -17.84
N VAL A 567 -12.82 19.13 -17.20
CA VAL A 567 -11.57 19.60 -17.81
C VAL A 567 -10.42 18.70 -17.35
N LEU A 568 -9.67 18.17 -18.30
CA LEU A 568 -8.43 17.45 -18.06
C LEU A 568 -7.26 18.44 -18.07
N THR A 569 -6.43 18.45 -17.03
CA THR A 569 -5.28 19.35 -16.91
C THR A 569 -4.00 18.63 -16.54
N THR A 570 -2.85 19.20 -16.91
CA THR A 570 -1.55 18.79 -16.34
C THR A 570 -1.53 19.01 -14.82
N LEU A 571 -0.51 18.48 -14.13
CA LEU A 571 -0.27 18.77 -12.71
C LEU A 571 -0.01 20.28 -12.45
N ALA A 572 0.43 21.03 -13.46
CA ALA A 572 0.59 22.48 -13.39
C ALA A 572 -0.72 23.26 -13.65
N GLY A 573 -1.82 22.57 -13.96
CA GLY A 573 -3.12 23.17 -14.25
C GLY A 573 -3.32 23.61 -15.71
N GLU A 574 -2.42 23.23 -16.63
CA GLU A 574 -2.58 23.54 -18.05
C GLU A 574 -3.67 22.64 -18.65
N VAL A 575 -4.64 23.24 -19.35
CA VAL A 575 -5.77 22.51 -19.95
C VAL A 575 -5.30 21.67 -21.14
N ILE A 576 -5.63 20.38 -21.11
CA ILE A 576 -5.35 19.41 -22.16
C ILE A 576 -6.61 19.17 -23.01
N ALA A 577 -7.74 18.94 -22.34
CA ALA A 577 -9.00 18.63 -22.96
C ALA A 577 -10.16 19.08 -22.08
N SER A 578 -11.34 19.28 -22.66
CA SER A 578 -12.55 19.67 -21.92
C SER A 578 -13.78 19.09 -22.57
N THR A 579 -14.81 18.84 -21.76
CA THR A 579 -16.13 18.45 -22.23
C THR A 579 -17.25 19.19 -21.49
N GLY A 580 -18.38 19.37 -22.18
CA GLY A 580 -19.62 19.92 -21.62
C GLY A 580 -20.56 18.84 -21.08
N SER A 581 -21.77 19.23 -20.69
CA SER A 581 -22.76 18.35 -20.04
C SER A 581 -23.33 17.23 -20.90
N GLN A 582 -23.14 17.26 -22.22
CA GLN A 582 -23.74 16.30 -23.16
C GLN A 582 -22.83 15.12 -23.55
N ALA A 583 -21.52 15.21 -23.34
CA ALA A 583 -20.54 14.23 -23.84
C ALA A 583 -19.42 13.98 -22.82
N LEU A 584 -19.74 13.36 -21.69
CA LEU A 584 -18.85 13.25 -20.53
C LEU A 584 -17.76 12.16 -20.66
N GLU A 585 -17.05 12.15 -21.79
CA GLU A 585 -15.91 11.28 -22.05
C GLU A 585 -14.65 12.10 -22.30
N LEU A 586 -13.54 11.70 -21.69
CA LEU A 586 -12.22 12.29 -21.92
C LEU A 586 -11.19 11.19 -22.11
N HIS A 587 -10.16 11.46 -22.90
CA HIS A 587 -9.08 10.51 -23.12
C HIS A 587 -7.84 10.90 -22.33
N VAL A 588 -7.26 9.91 -21.68
CA VAL A 588 -6.05 10.03 -20.85
C VAL A 588 -4.94 9.23 -21.53
N GLU A 589 -3.83 9.89 -21.86
CA GLU A 589 -2.70 9.23 -22.51
C GLU A 589 -2.06 8.16 -21.61
N GLY A 590 -1.30 7.25 -22.21
CA GLY A 590 -0.58 6.20 -21.49
C GLY A 590 0.37 6.78 -20.44
N ARG A 591 0.40 6.18 -19.25
CA ARG A 591 1.23 6.63 -18.10
C ARG A 591 1.02 8.09 -17.70
N TRP A 592 -0.10 8.70 -18.09
CA TRP A 592 -0.36 10.10 -17.79
C TRP A 592 -0.79 10.30 -16.35
N TRP A 593 -0.32 11.41 -15.76
CA TRP A 593 -0.69 11.89 -14.44
C TRP A 593 -1.09 13.35 -14.50
N GLY A 594 -2.29 13.66 -14.02
CA GLY A 594 -2.77 15.03 -13.88
C GLY A 594 -4.12 15.08 -13.20
N PHE A 595 -4.89 16.13 -13.48
CA PHE A 595 -6.17 16.37 -12.82
C PHE A 595 -7.33 16.31 -13.80
N LEU A 596 -8.47 15.82 -13.31
CA LEU A 596 -9.77 15.94 -13.91
C LEU A 596 -10.63 16.86 -13.02
N VAL A 597 -10.87 18.08 -13.48
CA VAL A 597 -11.67 19.09 -12.78
C VAL A 597 -13.10 19.03 -13.29
N ILE A 598 -14.03 18.61 -12.43
CA ILE A 598 -15.44 18.40 -12.73
C ILE A 598 -16.26 19.53 -12.13
N SER A 599 -17.03 20.24 -12.94
CA SER A 599 -18.01 21.22 -12.45
C SER A 599 -19.36 20.53 -12.21
N TYR A 600 -20.03 20.80 -11.10
CA TYR A 600 -21.31 20.16 -10.75
C TYR A 600 -22.39 21.16 -10.31
N SER A 601 -23.66 20.71 -10.26
CA SER A 601 -24.75 21.36 -9.51
C SER A 601 -25.11 20.58 -8.26
#